data_AF-H9EYS1-F1
#
_entry.id   AF-H9EYS1-F1
#
_cell.length_a   1.000
_cell.length_b   1.000
_cell.length_c   1.000
_cell.angle_alpha   90.00
_cell.angle_beta   90.00
_cell.angle_gamma   90.00
#
_symmetry.space_group_name_H-M   'P 1'
#
loop_
_entity.id
_entity.type
_entity.pdbx_description
1 polymer ?
#
loop_
_entity_poly.entity_id
_entity_poly.type
_entity_poly.pdbx_seq_one_letter_code
_entity_poly.pdbx_strand_id
1 'polypeptide(L)'
;MGVKKKKEMQVAVLTICHQDLETLKSFADVEGKNLASLLLRCVQLTDGVSQIHYVKQIVPLLEKVDENGVCDPTIQSCLDILAGIYLSLSLKNPLKKVLASSLNSLPEFFLPEAVHRFTSRLQEELNTTDLYSYRKVIDNISSCMENFNLGRAGVNNLLKNVLHFLQKSLIEIVEENRKCAGNHIIQTQLMNDLLVGIRVSMMLVQKVQDFQGNLWKASNSPIWQNMCGLLSIFTKFLSDDDLLQTVQSTSGLDIILFIKTMFHPSEKIPHLISSVLLHSVDCTSVPEWFMSSCRSLCCGNVSGSAVLFLCQGTLAMLDWQNGSMGRSGEALLLDTAHVLFTLSSQIKEPTLEMFLSRIMASWTNSAIQVLESSSPSLRDSLNGNSSIVGRLLEYVYTHWEHPLDALRHQTKIMFKNLLQMHRLTVEGAGLVPDPFFVKLTESLLRLEWHIKGKYMCLGCLVECIGIEHILAIDKTIPSQILEVMG
;
A
#
# COMPACT_ATOMS: atom_id res chain seq x y z
N MET A 1 0.38 -21.91 -30.07
CA MET A 1 0.59 -20.45 -29.98
C MET A 1 -0.76 -19.75 -29.95
N GLY A 2 -1.25 -19.40 -28.76
CA GLY A 2 -2.55 -18.74 -28.60
C GLY A 2 -2.46 -17.26 -28.95
N VAL A 3 -3.10 -16.86 -30.05
CA VAL A 3 -3.21 -15.46 -30.46
C VAL A 3 -4.03 -14.70 -29.40
N LYS A 4 -3.34 -13.90 -28.58
CA LYS A 4 -4.00 -12.91 -27.71
C LYS A 4 -4.79 -11.96 -28.60
N LYS A 5 -6.13 -12.09 -28.63
CA LYS A 5 -7.03 -11.04 -29.15
C LYS A 5 -6.69 -9.74 -28.42
N LYS A 6 -6.11 -8.76 -29.14
CA LYS A 6 -6.00 -7.38 -28.68
C LYS A 6 -7.42 -6.90 -28.37
N LYS A 7 -7.73 -6.73 -27.09
CA LYS A 7 -8.98 -6.11 -26.66
C LYS A 7 -8.93 -4.67 -27.17
N GLU A 8 -9.77 -4.33 -28.14
CA GLU A 8 -9.91 -2.94 -28.60
C GLU A 8 -10.26 -2.08 -27.38
N MET A 9 -9.38 -1.15 -27.06
CA MET A 9 -9.49 -0.28 -25.91
C MET A 9 -10.51 0.79 -26.29
N GLN A 10 -11.79 0.54 -26.04
CA GLN A 10 -12.85 1.53 -26.25
C GLN A 10 -12.54 2.76 -25.38
N VAL A 11 -12.15 3.86 -26.03
CA VAL A 11 -11.90 5.14 -25.37
C VAL A 11 -13.26 5.82 -25.21
N ALA A 12 -13.73 5.93 -23.96
CA ALA A 12 -14.97 6.62 -23.66
C ALA A 12 -14.86 8.10 -24.05
N VAL A 13 -15.90 8.62 -24.70
CA VAL A 13 -15.97 9.99 -25.22
C VAL A 13 -15.96 11.01 -24.08
N LEU A 14 -15.29 12.14 -24.28
CA LEU A 14 -15.31 13.29 -23.36
C LEU A 14 -16.74 13.74 -23.04
N THR A 15 -17.04 13.97 -21.76
CA THR A 15 -18.28 14.61 -21.31
C THR A 15 -17.94 15.93 -20.62
N ILE A 16 -18.67 16.97 -21.01
CA ILE A 16 -18.53 18.34 -20.49
C ILE A 16 -19.88 18.81 -19.98
N CYS A 17 -19.88 19.64 -18.93
CA CYS A 17 -21.12 20.22 -18.43
C CYS A 17 -21.71 21.25 -19.41
N HIS A 18 -23.02 21.45 -19.38
CA HIS A 18 -23.68 22.31 -20.37
C HIS A 18 -23.15 23.75 -20.37
N GLN A 19 -22.77 24.28 -19.20
CA GLN A 19 -22.25 25.63 -19.03
C GLN A 19 -20.86 25.81 -19.67
N ASP A 20 -19.99 24.82 -19.52
CA ASP A 20 -18.66 24.82 -20.15
C ASP A 20 -18.77 24.73 -21.68
N LEU A 21 -19.75 23.96 -22.19
CA LEU A 21 -20.02 23.87 -23.64
C LEU A 21 -20.48 25.23 -24.22
N GLU A 22 -21.38 25.93 -23.55
CA GLU A 22 -21.83 27.26 -23.98
C GLU A 22 -20.69 28.30 -23.89
N THR A 23 -19.81 28.18 -22.89
CA THR A 23 -18.62 29.01 -22.76
C THR A 23 -17.62 28.77 -23.90
N LEU A 24 -17.42 27.52 -24.33
CA LEU A 24 -16.60 27.24 -25.51
C LEU A 24 -17.20 27.83 -26.79
N LYS A 25 -18.53 27.79 -26.94
CA LYS A 25 -19.20 28.36 -28.12
C LYS A 25 -19.09 29.89 -28.18
N SER A 26 -19.15 30.57 -27.04
CA SER A 26 -19.05 32.03 -27.00
C SER A 26 -17.64 32.54 -27.29
N PHE A 27 -16.61 31.75 -26.97
CA PHE A 27 -15.21 32.10 -27.20
C PHE A 27 -14.61 31.50 -28.48
N ALA A 28 -15.32 30.64 -29.20
CA ALA A 28 -14.85 30.06 -30.46
C ALA A 28 -14.69 31.16 -31.53
N ASP A 29 -13.50 31.24 -32.12
CA ASP A 29 -13.23 32.15 -33.23
C ASP A 29 -13.84 31.65 -34.54
N VAL A 30 -14.22 32.60 -35.41
CA VAL A 30 -14.78 32.31 -36.74
C VAL A 30 -13.78 31.55 -37.63
N GLU A 31 -12.47 31.76 -37.40
CA GLU A 31 -11.38 31.07 -38.12
C GLU A 31 -11.08 29.67 -37.59
N GLY A 32 -11.55 29.32 -36.39
CA GLY A 32 -11.36 28.01 -35.78
C GLY A 32 -9.91 27.68 -35.38
N LYS A 33 -9.09 28.70 -35.09
CA LYS A 33 -7.66 28.57 -34.78
C LYS A 33 -7.34 28.77 -33.29
N ASN A 34 -8.27 29.34 -32.52
CA ASN A 34 -8.04 29.56 -31.09
C ASN A 34 -8.27 28.28 -30.25
N LEU A 35 -7.82 28.32 -28.99
CA LEU A 35 -7.91 27.17 -28.08
C LEU A 35 -9.36 26.74 -27.82
N ALA A 36 -10.29 27.69 -27.71
CA ALA A 36 -11.71 27.41 -27.48
C ALA A 36 -12.33 26.62 -28.65
N SER A 37 -12.03 27.00 -29.89
CA SER A 37 -12.45 26.29 -31.10
C SER A 37 -11.87 24.89 -31.19
N LEU A 38 -10.60 24.71 -30.78
CA LEU A 38 -9.98 23.39 -30.72
C LEU A 38 -10.66 22.49 -29.69
N LEU A 39 -10.93 23.00 -28.50
CA LEU A 39 -11.64 22.26 -27.44
C LEU A 39 -13.08 21.94 -27.86
N LEU A 40 -13.78 22.88 -28.48
CA LEU A 40 -15.14 22.67 -28.99
C LEU A 40 -15.18 21.54 -30.03
N ARG A 41 -14.23 21.53 -30.98
CA ARG A 41 -14.09 20.44 -31.95
C ARG A 41 -13.76 19.12 -31.29
N CYS A 42 -12.85 19.12 -30.30
CA CYS A 42 -12.49 17.92 -29.55
C CYS A 42 -13.72 17.26 -28.88
N VAL A 43 -14.58 18.09 -28.28
CA VAL A 43 -15.75 17.65 -27.52
C VAL A 43 -16.88 17.15 -28.43
N GLN A 44 -16.99 17.69 -29.64
CA GLN A 44 -17.97 17.27 -30.64
C GLN A 44 -17.63 15.92 -31.30
N LEU A 45 -16.40 15.41 -31.14
CA LEU A 45 -15.99 14.14 -31.72
C LEU A 45 -16.56 12.96 -30.94
N THR A 46 -17.00 11.94 -31.67
CA THR A 46 -17.51 10.67 -31.12
C THR A 46 -16.43 9.60 -31.00
N ASP A 47 -15.21 9.86 -31.49
CA ASP A 47 -14.07 8.94 -31.46
C ASP A 47 -12.98 9.43 -30.49
N GLY A 48 -12.71 8.63 -29.46
CA GLY A 48 -11.72 8.96 -28.44
C GLY A 48 -10.28 8.95 -28.95
N VAL A 49 -9.96 8.26 -30.07
CA VAL A 49 -8.63 8.33 -30.68
C VAL A 49 -8.40 9.68 -31.36
N SER A 50 -9.42 10.19 -32.05
CA SER A 50 -9.42 11.53 -32.63
C SER A 50 -9.31 12.60 -31.53
N GLN A 51 -10.00 12.43 -30.40
CA GLN A 51 -9.87 13.32 -29.24
C GLN A 51 -8.44 13.40 -28.69
N ILE A 52 -7.70 12.28 -28.66
CA ILE A 52 -6.28 12.26 -28.27
C ILE A 52 -5.43 13.16 -29.17
N HIS A 53 -5.69 13.16 -30.49
CA HIS A 53 -4.94 13.97 -31.43
C HIS A 53 -5.13 15.47 -31.17
N TYR A 54 -6.38 15.89 -30.91
CA TYR A 54 -6.68 17.29 -30.57
C TYR A 54 -6.08 17.70 -29.22
N VAL A 55 -6.14 16.83 -28.19
CA VAL A 55 -5.51 17.13 -26.89
C VAL A 55 -4.00 17.40 -27.03
N LYS A 56 -3.30 16.65 -27.90
CA LYS A 56 -1.88 16.87 -28.15
C LYS A 56 -1.56 18.19 -28.85
N GLN A 57 -2.54 18.81 -29.52
CA GLN A 57 -2.38 20.11 -30.18
C GLN A 57 -2.55 21.29 -29.22
N ILE A 58 -2.97 21.06 -27.97
CA ILE A 58 -3.16 22.13 -26.97
C ILE A 58 -1.83 22.85 -26.68
N VAL A 59 -0.76 22.11 -26.39
CA VAL A 59 0.55 22.70 -26.03
C VAL A 59 1.15 23.47 -27.21
N PRO A 60 1.25 22.91 -28.43
CA PRO A 60 1.79 23.64 -29.58
C PRO A 60 1.01 24.89 -29.98
N LEU A 61 -0.26 25.01 -29.60
CA LEU A 61 -1.05 26.23 -29.80
C LEU A 61 -0.74 27.28 -28.73
N LEU A 62 -0.59 26.87 -27.47
CA LEU A 62 -0.26 27.76 -26.36
C LEU A 62 1.17 28.31 -26.47
N GLU A 63 2.12 27.54 -27.01
CA GLU A 63 3.50 28.01 -27.32
C GLU A 63 3.55 29.13 -28.37
N LYS A 64 2.50 29.27 -29.19
CA LYS A 64 2.43 30.29 -30.25
C LYS A 64 1.76 31.59 -29.79
N VAL A 65 1.26 31.62 -28.56
CA VAL A 65 0.63 32.81 -27.98
C VAL A 65 1.73 33.73 -27.46
N ASP A 66 1.64 35.03 -27.78
CA ASP A 66 2.59 36.04 -27.35
C ASP A 66 2.58 36.18 -25.81
N GLU A 67 3.73 35.98 -25.16
CA GLU A 67 3.89 35.93 -23.70
C GLU A 67 3.95 37.33 -23.04
N ASN A 68 3.79 38.40 -23.82
CA ASN A 68 4.09 39.77 -23.41
C ASN A 68 2.95 40.51 -22.64
N GLY A 69 2.08 39.81 -21.90
CA GLY A 69 0.92 40.45 -21.23
C GLY A 69 0.24 39.66 -20.11
N VAL A 70 -0.99 40.05 -19.75
CA VAL A 70 -1.89 39.30 -18.84
C VAL A 70 -2.54 38.16 -19.63
N CYS A 71 -2.63 36.96 -19.04
CA CYS A 71 -3.26 35.80 -19.69
C CYS A 71 -4.68 36.14 -20.18
N ASP A 72 -4.92 35.99 -21.48
CA ASP A 72 -6.20 36.27 -22.13
C ASP A 72 -7.36 35.53 -21.41
N PRO A 73 -8.47 36.20 -21.05
CA PRO A 73 -9.63 35.56 -20.43
C PRO A 73 -10.14 34.34 -21.20
N THR A 74 -9.99 34.29 -22.53
CA THR A 74 -10.36 33.12 -23.33
C THR A 74 -9.51 31.89 -22.96
N ILE A 75 -8.20 32.08 -22.76
CA ILE A 75 -7.26 31.03 -22.35
C ILE A 75 -7.55 30.60 -20.91
N GLN A 76 -7.85 31.54 -20.02
CA GLN A 76 -8.24 31.23 -18.64
C GLN A 76 -9.48 30.32 -18.58
N SER A 77 -10.53 30.66 -19.34
CA SER A 77 -11.73 29.82 -19.46
C SER A 77 -11.43 28.46 -20.09
N CYS A 78 -10.54 28.39 -21.07
CA CYS A 78 -10.13 27.10 -21.64
C CYS A 78 -9.36 26.22 -20.65
N LEU A 79 -8.49 26.79 -19.83
CA LEU A 79 -7.76 26.07 -18.77
C LEU A 79 -8.71 25.55 -17.69
N ASP A 80 -9.72 26.33 -17.32
CA ASP A 80 -10.78 25.92 -16.40
C ASP A 80 -11.59 24.73 -16.94
N ILE A 81 -11.99 24.80 -18.22
CA ILE A 81 -12.73 23.72 -18.89
C ILE A 81 -11.86 22.47 -19.03
N LEU A 82 -10.56 22.62 -19.32
CA LEU A 82 -9.61 21.51 -19.34
C LEU A 82 -9.48 20.82 -17.98
N ALA A 83 -9.49 21.57 -16.89
CA ALA A 83 -9.54 21.00 -15.54
C ALA A 83 -10.85 20.25 -15.30
N GLY A 84 -11.99 20.82 -15.69
CA GLY A 84 -13.30 20.16 -15.62
C GLY A 84 -13.36 18.85 -16.41
N ILE A 85 -12.85 18.85 -17.64
CA ILE A 85 -12.71 17.65 -18.49
C ILE A 85 -11.86 16.60 -17.79
N TYR A 86 -10.69 16.98 -17.24
CA TYR A 86 -9.81 16.04 -16.58
C TYR A 86 -10.50 15.34 -15.40
N LEU A 87 -11.25 16.11 -14.60
CA LEU A 87 -11.98 15.61 -13.43
C LEU A 87 -13.24 14.83 -13.80
N SER A 88 -13.84 15.04 -14.97
CA SER A 88 -14.99 14.24 -15.44
C SER A 88 -14.57 12.85 -15.94
N LEU A 89 -13.33 12.68 -16.37
CA LEU A 89 -12.83 11.43 -16.94
C LEU A 89 -12.57 10.34 -15.88
N SER A 90 -13.00 9.11 -16.22
CA SER A 90 -12.73 7.93 -15.40
C SER A 90 -11.24 7.58 -15.38
N LEU A 91 -10.76 6.99 -14.28
CA LEU A 91 -9.38 6.54 -14.10
C LEU A 91 -8.89 5.61 -15.24
N LYS A 92 -9.80 4.80 -15.79
CA LYS A 92 -9.49 3.82 -16.86
C LYS A 92 -9.42 4.46 -18.24
N ASN A 93 -9.81 5.72 -18.40
CA ASN A 93 -9.84 6.39 -19.69
C ASN A 93 -8.42 6.84 -20.12
N PRO A 94 -7.90 6.38 -21.27
CA PRO A 94 -6.59 6.79 -21.77
C PRO A 94 -6.46 8.30 -21.97
N LEU A 95 -7.57 8.99 -22.29
CA LEU A 95 -7.60 10.44 -22.46
C LEU A 95 -7.13 11.17 -21.20
N LYS A 96 -7.42 10.64 -20.01
CA LYS A 96 -7.00 11.25 -18.74
C LYS A 96 -5.48 11.32 -18.62
N LYS A 97 -4.78 10.25 -19.03
CA LYS A 97 -3.31 10.21 -19.03
C LYS A 97 -2.70 11.13 -20.09
N VAL A 98 -3.32 11.20 -21.28
CA VAL A 98 -2.86 12.11 -22.34
C VAL A 98 -3.04 13.57 -21.93
N LEU A 99 -4.18 13.90 -21.31
CA LEU A 99 -4.43 15.23 -20.75
C LEU A 99 -3.43 15.58 -19.66
N ALA A 100 -3.18 14.69 -18.70
CA ALA A 100 -2.16 14.91 -17.67
C ALA A 100 -0.77 15.19 -18.28
N SER A 101 -0.36 14.40 -19.29
CA SER A 101 0.92 14.61 -19.98
C SER A 101 0.99 15.93 -20.73
N SER A 102 -0.10 16.35 -21.37
CA SER A 102 -0.16 17.60 -22.13
C SER A 102 -0.16 18.79 -21.18
N LEU A 103 -0.95 18.74 -20.11
CA LEU A 103 -1.02 19.76 -19.07
C LEU A 103 0.29 19.88 -18.27
N ASN A 104 1.06 18.80 -18.12
CA ASN A 104 2.41 18.85 -17.54
C ASN A 104 3.43 19.58 -18.42
N SER A 105 3.17 19.67 -19.72
CA SER A 105 4.07 20.30 -20.70
C SER A 105 3.62 21.72 -21.04
N LEU A 106 2.79 22.34 -20.20
CA LEU A 106 2.36 23.72 -20.39
C LEU A 106 3.53 24.69 -20.21
N PRO A 107 3.59 25.77 -21.01
CA PRO A 107 4.58 26.84 -20.82
C PRO A 107 4.51 27.45 -19.41
N GLU A 108 5.66 27.82 -18.85
CA GLU A 108 5.78 28.33 -17.47
C GLU A 108 4.86 29.52 -17.19
N PHE A 109 4.67 30.37 -18.20
CA PHE A 109 3.79 31.54 -18.13
C PHE A 109 2.34 31.20 -17.74
N PHE A 110 1.80 30.06 -18.23
CA PHE A 110 0.41 29.66 -17.96
C PHE A 110 0.25 28.81 -16.69
N LEU A 111 1.35 28.31 -16.11
CA LEU A 111 1.29 27.39 -14.96
C LEU A 111 0.55 27.99 -13.74
N PRO A 112 0.81 29.24 -13.29
CA PRO A 112 0.13 29.78 -12.10
C PRO A 112 -1.39 29.83 -12.25
N GLU A 113 -1.85 30.28 -13.42
CA GLU A 113 -3.29 30.38 -13.73
C GLU A 113 -3.92 28.99 -13.91
N ALA A 114 -3.23 28.07 -14.60
CA ALA A 114 -3.69 26.69 -14.72
C ALA A 114 -3.82 26.02 -13.34
N VAL A 115 -2.86 26.26 -12.42
CA VAL A 115 -2.92 25.74 -11.05
C VAL A 115 -4.13 26.32 -10.34
N HIS A 116 -4.36 27.64 -10.44
CA HIS A 116 -5.48 28.31 -9.81
C HIS A 116 -6.83 27.75 -10.28
N ARG A 117 -7.05 27.64 -11.59
CA ARG A 117 -8.30 27.09 -12.15
C ARG A 117 -8.50 25.63 -11.81
N PHE A 118 -7.46 24.81 -11.92
CA PHE A 118 -7.51 23.41 -11.51
C PHE A 118 -7.87 23.26 -10.04
N THR A 119 -7.27 24.09 -9.17
CA THR A 119 -7.56 24.12 -7.74
C THR A 119 -9.03 24.47 -7.49
N SER A 120 -9.57 25.48 -8.16
CA SER A 120 -11.00 25.86 -8.03
C SER A 120 -11.94 24.72 -8.40
N ARG A 121 -11.72 24.05 -9.54
CA ARG A 121 -12.55 22.91 -9.96
C ARG A 121 -12.41 21.69 -9.06
N LEU A 122 -11.21 21.43 -8.55
CA LEU A 122 -11.02 20.36 -7.55
C LEU A 122 -11.77 20.69 -6.25
N GLN A 123 -11.78 21.95 -5.82
CA GLN A 123 -12.53 22.39 -4.64
C GLN A 123 -14.04 22.15 -4.80
N GLU A 124 -14.59 22.40 -5.99
CA GLU A 124 -16.00 22.13 -6.30
C GLU A 124 -16.34 20.64 -6.15
N GLU A 125 -15.51 19.74 -6.71
CA GLU A 125 -15.70 18.28 -6.58
C GLU A 125 -15.58 17.83 -5.10
N LEU A 126 -14.66 18.40 -4.32
CA LEU A 126 -14.52 18.08 -2.89
C LEU A 126 -15.72 18.53 -2.04
N ASN A 127 -16.47 19.53 -2.48
CA ASN A 127 -17.66 20.03 -1.78
C ASN A 127 -18.90 19.17 -2.04
N THR A 128 -18.80 18.12 -2.84
CA THR A 128 -19.94 17.23 -3.12
C THR A 128 -20.51 16.61 -1.85
N THR A 129 -21.84 16.48 -1.82
CA THR A 129 -22.60 15.77 -0.79
C THR A 129 -23.23 14.49 -1.33
N ASP A 130 -23.05 14.19 -2.62
CA ASP A 130 -23.58 12.99 -3.24
C ASP A 130 -22.66 11.79 -3.01
N LEU A 131 -23.13 10.81 -2.25
CA LEU A 131 -22.37 9.61 -1.90
C LEU A 131 -21.94 8.82 -3.15
N TYR A 132 -22.75 8.78 -4.21
CA TYR A 132 -22.41 8.09 -5.46
C TYR A 132 -21.25 8.75 -6.20
N SER A 133 -21.01 10.04 -5.96
CA SER A 133 -19.89 10.78 -6.53
C SER A 133 -18.58 10.61 -5.75
N TYR A 134 -18.62 10.16 -4.50
CA TYR A 134 -17.41 10.05 -3.66
C TYR A 134 -16.35 9.17 -4.29
N ARG A 135 -16.75 8.06 -4.89
CA ARG A 135 -15.82 7.17 -5.57
C ARG A 135 -15.05 7.88 -6.69
N LYS A 136 -15.75 8.67 -7.51
CA LYS A 136 -15.15 9.45 -8.59
C LYS A 136 -14.17 10.49 -8.03
N VAL A 137 -14.54 11.20 -6.97
CA VAL A 137 -13.66 12.21 -6.34
C VAL A 137 -12.41 11.57 -5.74
N ILE A 138 -12.53 10.42 -5.06
CA ILE A 138 -11.39 9.67 -4.53
C ILE A 138 -10.45 9.22 -5.66
N ASP A 139 -11.00 8.65 -6.75
CA ASP A 139 -10.21 8.25 -7.92
C ASP A 139 -9.54 9.47 -8.60
N ASN A 140 -10.20 10.64 -8.59
CA ASN A 140 -9.63 11.90 -9.09
C ASN A 140 -8.45 12.38 -8.23
N ILE A 141 -8.57 12.33 -6.90
CA ILE A 141 -7.48 12.66 -5.97
C ILE A 141 -6.28 11.73 -6.24
N SER A 142 -6.50 10.42 -6.36
CA SER A 142 -5.45 9.45 -6.72
C SER A 142 -4.79 9.82 -8.05
N SER A 143 -5.60 10.09 -9.09
CA SER A 143 -5.10 10.45 -10.41
C SER A 143 -4.26 11.73 -10.39
N CYS A 144 -4.62 12.70 -9.55
CA CYS A 144 -3.88 13.96 -9.41
C CYS A 144 -2.48 13.75 -8.82
N MET A 145 -2.30 12.70 -8.02
CA MET A 145 -1.06 12.38 -7.35
C MET A 145 -0.12 11.52 -8.21
N GLU A 146 -0.65 10.86 -9.24
CA GLU A 146 0.06 9.98 -10.17
C GLU A 146 0.65 10.74 -11.37
N ASN A 147 1.93 11.13 -11.29
CA ASN A 147 2.69 11.72 -12.41
C ASN A 147 2.03 12.96 -13.06
N PHE A 148 1.25 13.73 -12.29
CA PHE A 148 0.58 14.95 -12.76
C PHE A 148 0.94 16.15 -11.88
N ASN A 149 1.78 17.06 -12.38
CA ASN A 149 2.33 18.18 -11.62
C ASN A 149 1.27 19.21 -11.25
N LEU A 150 0.36 19.53 -12.19
CA LEU A 150 -0.73 20.46 -11.96
C LEU A 150 -1.71 19.94 -10.90
N GLY A 151 -2.09 18.66 -11.01
CA GLY A 151 -2.95 17.99 -10.03
C GLY A 151 -2.30 17.92 -8.65
N ARG A 152 -1.01 17.60 -8.59
CA ARG A 152 -0.21 17.61 -7.37
C ARG A 152 -0.20 18.99 -6.69
N ALA A 153 -0.01 20.06 -7.45
CA ALA A 153 -0.06 21.42 -6.94
C ALA A 153 -1.47 21.78 -6.41
N GLY A 154 -2.52 21.42 -7.14
CA GLY A 154 -3.91 21.64 -6.70
C GLY A 154 -4.27 20.88 -5.42
N VAL A 155 -3.88 19.61 -5.32
CA VAL A 155 -4.07 18.80 -4.10
C VAL A 155 -3.28 19.38 -2.92
N ASN A 156 -2.06 19.88 -3.15
CA ASN A 156 -1.27 20.52 -2.10
C ASN A 156 -1.95 21.80 -1.57
N ASN A 157 -2.43 22.67 -2.48
CA ASN A 157 -3.14 23.89 -2.12
C ASN A 157 -4.42 23.61 -1.31
N LEU A 158 -5.07 22.47 -1.56
CA LEU A 158 -6.30 22.05 -0.89
C LEU A 158 -6.10 20.91 0.11
N LEU A 159 -4.88 20.66 0.58
CA LEU A 159 -4.57 19.47 1.38
C LEU A 159 -5.50 19.32 2.59
N LYS A 160 -5.79 20.43 3.28
CA LYS A 160 -6.77 20.46 4.37
C LYS A 160 -8.15 19.95 3.92
N ASN A 161 -8.65 20.44 2.80
CA ASN A 161 -9.99 20.15 2.30
C ASN A 161 -10.07 18.72 1.75
N VAL A 162 -9.00 18.24 1.11
CA VAL A 162 -8.86 16.85 0.66
C VAL A 162 -8.90 15.88 1.84
N LEU A 163 -8.12 16.13 2.90
CA LEU A 163 -8.11 15.27 4.08
C LEU A 163 -9.48 15.28 4.80
N HIS A 164 -10.11 16.46 4.89
CA HIS A 164 -11.45 16.58 5.46
C HIS A 164 -12.50 15.80 4.64
N PHE A 165 -12.44 15.90 3.31
CA PHE A 165 -13.31 15.15 2.42
C PHE A 165 -13.10 13.63 2.57
N LEU A 166 -11.85 13.16 2.68
CA LEU A 166 -11.56 11.74 2.93
C LEU A 166 -12.13 11.29 4.27
N GLN A 167 -11.95 12.09 5.32
CA GLN A 167 -12.52 11.78 6.63
C GLN A 167 -14.06 11.65 6.57
N LYS A 168 -14.72 12.63 5.95
CA LYS A 168 -16.18 12.65 5.77
C LYS A 168 -16.67 11.47 4.94
N SER A 169 -16.09 11.25 3.76
CA SER A 169 -16.51 10.21 2.82
C SER A 169 -16.33 8.81 3.41
N LEU A 170 -15.24 8.52 4.11
CA LEU A 170 -15.02 7.22 4.76
C LEU A 170 -16.07 6.94 5.85
N ILE A 171 -16.47 7.96 6.63
CA ILE A 171 -17.53 7.80 7.65
C ILE A 171 -18.87 7.51 6.98
N GLU A 172 -19.27 8.33 6.01
CA GLU A 172 -20.57 8.21 5.36
C GLU A 172 -20.71 6.90 4.56
N ILE A 173 -19.63 6.44 3.89
CA ILE A 173 -19.61 5.15 3.19
C ILE A 173 -19.86 3.99 4.16
N VAL A 174 -19.24 4.00 5.35
CA VAL A 174 -19.42 2.94 6.35
C VAL A 174 -20.81 2.98 6.96
N GLU A 175 -21.33 4.18 7.26
CA GLU A 175 -22.69 4.34 7.75
C GLU A 175 -23.71 3.83 6.73
N GLU A 176 -23.53 4.14 5.45
CA GLU A 176 -24.41 3.65 4.38
C GLU A 176 -24.29 2.13 4.20
N ASN A 177 -23.08 1.58 4.32
CA ASN A 177 -22.87 0.14 4.27
C ASN A 177 -23.61 -0.60 5.41
N ARG A 178 -23.68 0.00 6.60
CA ARG A 178 -24.44 -0.54 7.73
C ARG A 178 -25.96 -0.47 7.49
N LYS A 179 -26.46 0.62 6.88
CA LYS A 179 -27.89 0.73 6.51
C LYS A 179 -28.29 -0.28 5.43
N CYS A 180 -27.40 -0.56 4.49
CA CYS A 180 -27.61 -1.50 3.39
C CYS A 180 -27.38 -2.98 3.78
N ALA A 181 -27.37 -3.31 5.08
CA ALA A 181 -27.20 -4.66 5.57
C ALA A 181 -28.19 -5.64 4.91
N GLY A 182 -27.64 -6.68 4.26
CA GLY A 182 -28.41 -7.69 3.52
C GLY A 182 -28.41 -7.49 2.01
N ASN A 183 -28.03 -6.31 1.49
CA ASN A 183 -27.78 -6.13 0.06
C ASN A 183 -26.31 -6.34 -0.28
N HIS A 184 -25.91 -7.60 -0.49
CA HIS A 184 -24.52 -7.98 -0.72
C HIS A 184 -23.84 -7.27 -1.90
N ILE A 185 -24.60 -6.86 -2.93
CA ILE A 185 -24.03 -6.17 -4.09
C ILE A 185 -23.60 -4.75 -3.70
N ILE A 186 -24.50 -4.00 -3.07
CA ILE A 186 -24.22 -2.63 -2.63
C ILE A 186 -23.15 -2.64 -1.54
N GLN A 187 -23.22 -3.57 -0.58
CA GLN A 187 -22.20 -3.70 0.46
C GLN A 187 -20.81 -4.00 -0.12
N THR A 188 -20.72 -4.91 -1.09
CA THR A 188 -19.44 -5.19 -1.76
C THR A 188 -18.88 -3.96 -2.49
N GLN A 189 -19.76 -3.17 -3.14
CA GLN A 189 -19.36 -1.93 -3.80
C GLN A 189 -18.86 -0.89 -2.78
N LEU A 190 -19.62 -0.62 -1.73
CA LEU A 190 -19.25 0.34 -0.68
C LEU A 190 -17.96 -0.07 0.04
N MET A 191 -17.76 -1.36 0.30
CA MET A 191 -16.50 -1.86 0.88
C MET A 191 -15.30 -1.65 -0.05
N ASN A 192 -15.49 -1.80 -1.37
CA ASN A 192 -14.45 -1.51 -2.34
C ASN A 192 -14.16 0.00 -2.45
N ASP A 193 -15.19 0.84 -2.33
CA ASP A 193 -15.02 2.30 -2.31
C ASP A 193 -14.30 2.76 -1.05
N LEU A 194 -14.63 2.15 0.09
CA LEU A 194 -13.92 2.31 1.36
C LEU A 194 -12.44 1.94 1.24
N LEU A 195 -12.16 0.76 0.68
CA LEU A 195 -10.79 0.27 0.49
C LEU A 195 -9.94 1.24 -0.34
N VAL A 196 -10.55 1.86 -1.36
CA VAL A 196 -9.83 2.83 -2.21
C VAL A 196 -9.66 4.16 -1.50
N GLY A 197 -10.64 4.64 -0.72
CA GLY A 197 -10.47 5.82 0.13
C GLY A 197 -9.32 5.67 1.13
N ILE A 198 -9.18 4.49 1.75
CA ILE A 198 -8.04 4.16 2.63
C ILE A 198 -6.73 4.25 1.85
N ARG A 199 -6.60 3.57 0.70
CA ARG A 199 -5.37 3.60 -0.13
C ARG A 199 -4.99 5.00 -0.61
N VAL A 200 -5.98 5.84 -0.95
CA VAL A 200 -5.72 7.23 -1.33
C VAL A 200 -5.22 8.04 -0.14
N SER A 201 -5.79 7.82 1.06
CA SER A 201 -5.29 8.43 2.30
C SER A 201 -3.83 8.05 2.56
N MET A 202 -3.50 6.76 2.43
CA MET A 202 -2.12 6.24 2.50
C MET A 202 -1.17 6.97 1.53
N MET A 203 -1.56 7.06 0.26
CA MET A 203 -0.77 7.72 -0.79
C MET A 203 -0.53 9.20 -0.47
N LEU A 204 -1.55 9.91 0.02
CA LEU A 204 -1.42 11.31 0.41
C LEU A 204 -0.40 11.45 1.54
N VAL A 205 -0.52 10.66 2.62
CA VAL A 205 0.39 10.72 3.77
C VAL A 205 1.85 10.48 3.37
N GLN A 206 2.11 9.50 2.49
CA GLN A 206 3.46 9.26 1.95
C GLN A 206 4.02 10.47 1.20
N LYS A 207 3.15 11.31 0.60
CA LYS A 207 3.53 12.48 -0.17
C LYS A 207 3.45 13.80 0.60
N VAL A 208 2.80 13.84 1.77
CA VAL A 208 2.70 15.07 2.60
C VAL A 208 4.08 15.61 2.99
N GLN A 209 5.07 14.73 3.22
CA GLN A 209 6.44 15.16 3.51
C GLN A 209 7.07 15.95 2.36
N ASP A 210 6.75 15.61 1.11
CA ASP A 210 7.24 16.31 -0.09
C ASP A 210 6.61 17.72 -0.22
N PHE A 211 5.43 17.95 0.36
CA PHE A 211 4.59 19.12 0.06
C PHE A 211 4.76 20.30 1.00
N GLN A 212 4.83 20.05 2.30
CA GLN A 212 4.75 21.10 3.33
C GLN A 212 5.90 21.04 4.33
N GLY A 213 6.90 20.18 4.09
CA GLY A 213 8.02 19.98 5.02
C GLY A 213 7.54 19.66 6.43
N ASN A 214 8.02 20.41 7.43
CA ASN A 214 7.63 20.23 8.84
C ASN A 214 6.49 21.17 9.30
N LEU A 215 5.95 22.04 8.44
CA LEU A 215 5.00 23.08 8.85
C LEU A 215 3.63 22.53 9.28
N TRP A 216 3.22 21.38 8.74
CA TRP A 216 1.96 20.72 9.10
C TRP A 216 2.01 20.02 10.48
N LYS A 217 3.21 19.86 11.08
CA LYS A 217 3.43 19.14 12.35
C LYS A 217 3.06 19.96 13.59
N ALA A 218 2.67 21.22 13.44
CA ALA A 218 2.13 21.98 14.54
C ALA A 218 0.79 21.36 15.00
N SER A 219 0.63 21.07 16.29
CA SER A 219 -0.58 20.45 16.87
C SER A 219 -1.86 21.26 16.62
N ASN A 220 -1.72 22.58 16.44
CA ASN A 220 -2.83 23.50 16.14
C ASN A 220 -3.14 23.58 14.62
N SER A 221 -2.40 22.88 13.77
CA SER A 221 -2.64 22.86 12.34
C SER A 221 -3.95 22.11 12.04
N PRO A 222 -4.82 22.64 11.17
CA PRO A 222 -6.01 21.91 10.74
C PRO A 222 -5.67 20.62 10.00
N ILE A 223 -4.50 20.55 9.35
CA ILE A 223 -4.01 19.34 8.69
C ILE A 223 -3.71 18.25 9.74
N TRP A 224 -3.07 18.63 10.85
CA TRP A 224 -2.81 17.72 11.96
C TRP A 224 -4.11 17.13 12.54
N GLN A 225 -5.12 17.97 12.75
CA GLN A 225 -6.42 17.53 13.26
C GLN A 225 -7.13 16.54 12.31
N ASN A 226 -7.08 16.80 11.00
CA ASN A 226 -7.63 15.87 10.01
C ASN A 226 -6.85 14.54 9.97
N MET A 227 -5.52 14.57 10.13
CA MET A 227 -4.69 13.35 10.22
C MET A 227 -5.04 12.51 11.45
N CYS A 228 -5.22 13.14 12.62
CA CYS A 228 -5.73 12.48 13.82
C CYS A 228 -7.14 11.89 13.59
N GLY A 229 -8.01 12.63 12.91
CA GLY A 229 -9.35 12.19 12.54
C GLY A 229 -9.35 10.94 11.67
N LEU A 230 -8.52 10.91 10.63
CA LEU A 230 -8.32 9.74 9.75
C LEU A 230 -7.73 8.55 10.52
N LEU A 231 -6.72 8.80 11.37
CA LEU A 231 -6.14 7.76 12.21
C LEU A 231 -7.18 7.12 13.14
N SER A 232 -8.08 7.93 13.71
CA SER A 232 -9.19 7.44 14.52
C SER A 232 -10.16 6.58 13.72
N ILE A 233 -10.46 6.97 12.48
CA ILE A 233 -11.29 6.17 11.57
C ILE A 233 -10.64 4.82 11.26
N PHE A 234 -9.36 4.79 10.90
CA PHE A 234 -8.67 3.53 10.59
C PHE A 234 -8.57 2.62 11.81
N THR A 235 -8.37 3.20 13.00
CA THR A 235 -8.39 2.46 14.26
C THR A 235 -9.76 1.81 14.50
N LYS A 236 -10.86 2.52 14.21
CA LYS A 236 -12.21 1.94 14.27
C LYS A 236 -12.41 0.84 13.24
N PHE A 237 -11.97 1.04 12.00
CA PHE A 237 -12.10 0.03 10.93
C PHE A 237 -11.33 -1.24 11.24
N LEU A 238 -10.13 -1.10 11.80
CA LEU A 238 -9.31 -2.22 12.20
C LEU A 238 -9.99 -3.08 13.28
N SER A 239 -10.74 -2.46 14.20
CA SER A 239 -11.45 -3.14 15.29
C SER A 239 -12.89 -3.55 14.95
N ASP A 240 -13.38 -3.29 13.74
CA ASP A 240 -14.75 -3.59 13.32
C ASP A 240 -14.79 -4.94 12.57
N ASP A 241 -15.25 -5.98 13.25
CA ASP A 241 -15.30 -7.35 12.73
C ASP A 241 -16.37 -7.55 11.63
N ASP A 242 -17.28 -6.58 11.42
CA ASP A 242 -18.27 -6.62 10.35
C ASP A 242 -17.70 -6.15 9.00
N LEU A 243 -16.50 -5.56 8.99
CA LEU A 243 -15.82 -5.13 7.78
C LEU A 243 -15.03 -6.28 7.12
N LEU A 244 -14.82 -6.16 5.81
CA LEU A 244 -13.97 -7.12 5.10
C LEU A 244 -12.53 -7.11 5.67
N GLN A 245 -11.94 -8.30 5.84
CA GLN A 245 -10.55 -8.46 6.29
C GLN A 245 -9.54 -7.66 5.43
N THR A 246 -9.83 -7.41 4.15
CA THR A 246 -9.00 -6.56 3.29
C THR A 246 -9.03 -5.08 3.68
N VAL A 247 -10.17 -4.58 4.17
CA VAL A 247 -10.31 -3.23 4.70
C VAL A 247 -9.52 -3.13 6.01
N GLN A 248 -9.74 -4.07 6.94
CA GLN A 248 -9.00 -4.15 8.21
C GLN A 248 -7.48 -4.23 7.99
N SER A 249 -7.03 -5.12 7.10
CA SER A 249 -5.62 -5.28 6.71
C SER A 249 -5.01 -3.98 6.17
N THR A 250 -5.73 -3.27 5.30
CA THR A 250 -5.25 -1.99 4.73
C THR A 250 -5.25 -0.88 5.78
N SER A 251 -6.25 -0.83 6.66
CA SER A 251 -6.26 0.10 7.80
C SER A 251 -5.10 -0.16 8.77
N GLY A 252 -4.72 -1.42 8.99
CA GLY A 252 -3.53 -1.77 9.76
C GLY A 252 -2.23 -1.22 9.17
N LEU A 253 -2.09 -1.24 7.83
CA LEU A 253 -0.98 -0.58 7.14
C LEU A 253 -1.00 0.94 7.36
N ASP A 254 -2.17 1.56 7.18
CA ASP A 254 -2.31 3.01 7.29
C ASP A 254 -2.03 3.52 8.71
N ILE A 255 -2.50 2.82 9.75
CA ILE A 255 -2.21 3.19 11.14
C ILE A 255 -0.71 3.30 11.38
N ILE A 256 0.07 2.29 10.96
CA ILE A 256 1.52 2.29 11.16
C ILE A 256 2.19 3.38 10.32
N LEU A 257 1.73 3.61 9.09
CA LEU A 257 2.24 4.69 8.25
C LEU A 257 1.98 6.08 8.87
N PHE A 258 0.78 6.30 9.41
CA PHE A 258 0.43 7.56 10.09
C PHE A 258 1.27 7.74 11.35
N ILE A 259 1.44 6.71 12.17
CA ILE A 259 2.34 6.75 13.34
C ILE A 259 3.77 7.10 12.89
N LYS A 260 4.30 6.42 11.87
CA LYS A 260 5.64 6.69 11.32
C LYS A 260 5.79 8.14 10.85
N THR A 261 4.75 8.71 10.27
CA THR A 261 4.78 10.06 9.68
C THR A 261 4.59 11.15 10.73
N MET A 262 3.74 10.92 11.73
CA MET A 262 3.33 11.90 12.74
C MET A 262 4.22 11.89 14.00
N PHE A 263 4.78 10.74 14.37
CA PHE A 263 5.48 10.57 15.65
C PHE A 263 6.96 10.98 15.56
N HIS A 264 7.39 11.86 16.47
CA HIS A 264 8.78 12.30 16.63
C HIS A 264 9.20 12.27 18.10
N PRO A 265 10.44 11.84 18.42
CA PRO A 265 11.51 11.38 17.53
C PRO A 265 11.27 9.97 16.95
N SER A 266 11.79 9.70 15.75
CA SER A 266 11.57 8.44 15.02
C SER A 266 12.15 7.21 15.72
N GLU A 267 13.20 7.39 16.52
CA GLU A 267 13.86 6.32 17.29
C GLU A 267 12.96 5.63 18.33
N LYS A 268 11.91 6.34 18.77
CA LYS A 268 10.94 5.85 19.77
C LYS A 268 9.73 5.17 19.12
N ILE A 269 9.58 5.23 17.79
CA ILE A 269 8.49 4.57 17.06
C ILE A 269 8.46 3.06 17.36
N PRO A 270 9.59 2.33 17.33
CA PRO A 270 9.55 0.89 17.55
C PRO A 270 9.04 0.51 18.95
N HIS A 271 9.39 1.29 19.97
CA HIS A 271 8.92 1.06 21.33
C HIS A 271 7.42 1.32 21.49
N LEU A 272 6.90 2.38 20.87
CA LEU A 272 5.46 2.65 20.87
C LEU A 272 4.70 1.51 20.21
N ILE A 273 5.13 1.08 19.02
CA ILE A 273 4.47 -0.02 18.29
C ILE A 273 4.56 -1.33 19.08
N SER A 274 5.73 -1.65 19.66
CA SER A 274 5.91 -2.84 20.50
C SER A 274 4.94 -2.84 21.68
N SER A 275 4.79 -1.73 22.40
CA SER A 275 3.84 -1.64 23.51
C SER A 275 2.38 -1.83 23.09
N VAL A 276 1.99 -1.35 21.90
CA VAL A 276 0.66 -1.60 21.33
C VAL A 276 0.46 -3.07 20.98
N LEU A 277 1.45 -3.70 20.33
CA LEU A 277 1.39 -5.12 19.93
C LEU A 277 1.37 -6.07 21.14
N LEU A 278 2.08 -5.72 22.21
CA LEU A 278 2.16 -6.50 23.44
C LEU A 278 1.06 -6.17 24.47
N HIS A 279 0.15 -5.24 24.13
CA HIS A 279 -0.88 -4.73 25.06
C HIS A 279 -0.31 -4.18 26.37
N SER A 280 0.89 -3.59 26.31
CA SER A 280 1.64 -3.07 27.46
C SER A 280 1.79 -1.55 27.40
N VAL A 281 0.83 -0.87 26.77
CA VAL A 281 0.86 0.58 26.57
C VAL A 281 0.73 1.29 27.91
N ASP A 282 1.76 2.05 28.30
CA ASP A 282 1.65 2.96 29.44
C ASP A 282 0.99 4.27 28.99
N CYS A 283 -0.31 4.38 29.27
CA CYS A 283 -1.16 5.52 28.93
C CYS A 283 -0.63 6.88 29.44
N THR A 284 0.29 6.89 30.41
CA THR A 284 0.89 8.14 30.94
C THR A 284 2.09 8.62 30.12
N SER A 285 2.73 7.72 29.37
CA SER A 285 3.95 7.99 28.60
C SER A 285 3.68 8.35 27.12
N VAL A 286 2.47 8.10 26.66
CA VAL A 286 2.07 8.17 25.25
C VAL A 286 1.53 9.57 24.92
N PRO A 287 1.82 10.13 23.72
CA PRO A 287 1.29 11.43 23.34
C PRO A 287 -0.24 11.49 23.35
N GLU A 288 -0.78 12.62 23.81
CA GLU A 288 -2.23 12.84 23.92
C GLU A 288 -2.98 12.63 22.59
N TRP A 289 -2.37 13.04 21.47
CA TRP A 289 -2.98 12.88 20.14
C TRP A 289 -3.14 11.39 19.77
N PHE A 290 -2.20 10.54 20.17
CA PHE A 290 -2.25 9.11 19.91
C PHE A 290 -3.29 8.44 20.82
N MET A 291 -3.32 8.82 22.10
CA MET A 291 -4.35 8.35 23.03
C MET A 291 -5.77 8.77 22.62
N SER A 292 -5.92 9.95 22.03
CA SER A 292 -7.20 10.43 21.52
C SER A 292 -7.63 9.67 20.26
N SER A 293 -6.71 9.45 19.32
CA SER A 293 -7.01 8.85 18.02
C SER A 293 -7.09 7.31 18.08
N CYS A 294 -6.19 6.67 18.82
CA CYS A 294 -6.00 5.22 18.89
C CYS A 294 -6.41 4.63 20.24
N ARG A 295 -7.38 5.23 20.94
CA ARG A 295 -7.81 4.80 22.28
C ARG A 295 -8.15 3.31 22.37
N SER A 296 -8.82 2.76 21.37
CA SER A 296 -9.20 1.33 21.35
C SER A 296 -7.98 0.40 21.31
N LEU A 297 -6.87 0.85 20.71
CA LEU A 297 -5.62 0.09 20.66
C LEU A 297 -4.82 0.19 21.96
N CYS A 298 -4.97 1.29 22.70
CA CYS A 298 -4.21 1.54 23.94
C CYS A 298 -4.89 0.98 25.19
N CYS A 299 -6.21 1.07 25.26
CA CYS A 299 -6.99 0.76 26.47
C CYS A 299 -8.07 -0.30 26.27
N GLY A 300 -8.26 -0.78 25.02
CA GLY A 300 -9.30 -1.75 24.69
C GLY A 300 -8.75 -3.17 24.56
N ASN A 301 -9.67 -4.15 24.61
CA ASN A 301 -9.37 -5.49 24.15
C ASN A 301 -9.30 -5.46 22.62
N VAL A 302 -8.07 -5.45 22.08
CA VAL A 302 -7.84 -5.51 20.62
C VAL A 302 -8.05 -6.94 20.16
N SER A 303 -8.84 -7.14 19.11
CA SER A 303 -9.08 -8.48 18.54
C SER A 303 -7.80 -9.06 17.95
N GLY A 304 -7.69 -10.40 17.92
CA GLY A 304 -6.53 -11.08 17.34
C GLY A 304 -6.30 -10.74 15.86
N SER A 305 -7.38 -10.50 15.11
CA SER A 305 -7.32 -10.01 13.72
C SER A 305 -6.72 -8.60 13.62
N ALA A 306 -7.11 -7.69 14.51
CA ALA A 306 -6.56 -6.34 14.55
C ALA A 306 -5.05 -6.34 14.88
N VAL A 307 -4.62 -7.13 15.88
CA VAL A 307 -3.18 -7.27 16.21
C VAL A 307 -2.41 -7.88 15.05
N LEU A 308 -2.99 -8.88 14.36
CA LEU A 308 -2.39 -9.51 13.18
C LEU A 308 -2.13 -8.49 12.07
N PHE A 309 -3.12 -7.66 11.75
CA PHE A 309 -2.99 -6.64 10.70
C PHE A 309 -2.09 -5.47 11.11
N LEU A 310 -1.97 -5.16 12.40
CA LEU A 310 -0.93 -4.25 12.89
C LEU A 310 0.47 -4.84 12.69
N CYS A 311 0.67 -6.14 12.95
CA CYS A 311 1.95 -6.80 12.63
C CYS A 311 2.29 -6.69 11.14
N GLN A 312 1.28 -6.85 10.26
CA GLN A 312 1.47 -6.63 8.82
C GLN A 312 1.90 -5.19 8.50
N GLY A 313 1.24 -4.19 9.11
CA GLY A 313 1.60 -2.78 8.97
C GLY A 313 3.03 -2.51 9.42
N THR A 314 3.40 -3.03 10.59
CA THR A 314 4.73 -2.92 11.18
C THR A 314 5.81 -3.43 10.24
N LEU A 315 5.60 -4.61 9.64
CA LEU A 315 6.58 -5.20 8.73
C LEU A 315 6.68 -4.48 7.38
N ALA A 316 5.57 -3.93 6.88
CA ALA A 316 5.53 -3.33 5.55
C ALA A 316 5.86 -1.84 5.51
N MET A 317 5.54 -1.08 6.56
CA MET A 317 5.64 0.39 6.55
C MET A 317 6.92 0.93 7.20
N LEU A 318 7.55 0.14 8.07
CA LEU A 318 8.79 0.50 8.74
C LEU A 318 10.01 0.18 7.86
N ASP A 319 11.05 1.01 7.96
CA ASP A 319 12.30 0.86 7.22
C ASP A 319 13.27 -0.09 7.95
N TRP A 320 13.19 -1.38 7.64
CA TRP A 320 14.01 -2.42 8.27
C TRP A 320 15.47 -2.48 7.76
N GLN A 321 15.78 -1.76 6.68
CA GLN A 321 17.07 -1.82 6.01
C GLN A 321 18.13 -0.98 6.73
N ASN A 322 19.40 -1.39 6.59
CA ASN A 322 20.59 -0.64 7.00
C ASN A 322 20.62 -0.24 8.49
N GLY A 323 19.93 -0.97 9.36
CA GLY A 323 19.92 -0.71 10.80
C GLY A 323 19.28 0.62 11.19
N SER A 324 18.41 1.21 10.34
CA SER A 324 17.85 2.55 10.53
C SER A 324 17.11 2.75 11.86
N MET A 325 16.59 1.66 12.44
CA MET A 325 15.82 1.65 13.69
C MET A 325 16.63 1.25 14.93
N GLY A 326 17.93 0.94 14.76
CA GLY A 326 18.80 0.53 15.86
C GLY A 326 18.26 -0.63 16.70
N ARG A 327 18.66 -0.69 17.97
CA ARG A 327 18.28 -1.78 18.91
C ARG A 327 16.79 -1.82 19.23
N SER A 328 16.09 -0.68 19.21
CA SER A 328 14.64 -0.64 19.44
C SER A 328 13.88 -1.30 18.29
N GLY A 329 14.37 -1.16 17.05
CA GLY A 329 13.88 -1.93 15.90
C GLY A 329 14.11 -3.43 16.03
N GLU A 330 15.31 -3.84 16.46
CA GLU A 330 15.60 -5.27 16.70
C GLU A 330 14.66 -5.89 17.75
N ALA A 331 14.43 -5.17 18.86
CA ALA A 331 13.48 -5.59 19.89
C ALA A 331 12.06 -5.72 19.32
N LEU A 332 11.58 -4.72 18.56
CA LEU A 332 10.27 -4.76 17.91
C LEU A 332 10.12 -5.95 16.96
N LEU A 333 11.17 -6.31 16.21
CA LEU A 333 11.17 -7.47 15.33
C LEU A 333 10.93 -8.76 16.13
N LEU A 334 11.61 -8.92 17.27
CA LEU A 334 11.45 -10.06 18.17
C LEU A 334 10.06 -10.08 18.84
N ASP A 335 9.57 -8.92 19.29
CA ASP A 335 8.24 -8.77 19.87
C ASP A 335 7.14 -9.14 18.85
N THR A 336 7.32 -8.70 17.60
CA THR A 336 6.43 -9.06 16.49
C THR A 336 6.40 -10.57 16.28
N ALA A 337 7.56 -11.25 16.34
CA ALA A 337 7.63 -12.71 16.23
C ALA A 337 6.84 -13.40 17.36
N HIS A 338 7.05 -12.94 18.60
CA HIS A 338 6.36 -13.47 19.78
C HIS A 338 4.83 -13.35 19.65
N VAL A 339 4.36 -12.18 19.21
CA VAL A 339 2.93 -11.93 18.97
C VAL A 339 2.39 -12.83 17.87
N LEU A 340 3.10 -12.98 16.74
CA LEU A 340 2.67 -13.88 15.65
C LEU A 340 2.56 -15.35 16.10
N PHE A 341 3.51 -15.85 16.90
CA PHE A 341 3.39 -17.20 17.46
C PHE A 341 2.22 -17.34 18.42
N THR A 342 1.98 -16.33 19.26
CA THR A 342 0.83 -16.34 20.18
C THR A 342 -0.48 -16.40 19.38
N LEU A 343 -0.60 -15.56 18.34
CA LEU A 343 -1.75 -15.56 17.43
C LEU A 343 -1.89 -16.89 16.67
N SER A 344 -0.78 -17.54 16.29
CA SER A 344 -0.83 -18.86 15.62
C SER A 344 -1.53 -19.94 16.43
N SER A 345 -1.46 -19.87 17.76
CA SER A 345 -2.15 -20.81 18.65
C SER A 345 -3.63 -20.46 18.89
N GLN A 346 -4.03 -19.22 18.62
CA GLN A 346 -5.36 -18.69 18.92
C GLN A 346 -6.27 -18.64 17.68
N ILE A 347 -5.71 -18.35 16.51
CA ILE A 347 -6.44 -18.23 15.25
C ILE A 347 -6.83 -19.62 14.75
N LYS A 348 -8.14 -19.84 14.59
CA LYS A 348 -8.71 -21.08 14.03
C LYS A 348 -9.44 -20.88 12.72
N GLU A 349 -9.59 -19.63 12.29
CA GLU A 349 -10.26 -19.29 11.04
C GLU A 349 -9.28 -19.42 9.86
N PRO A 350 -9.61 -20.18 8.81
CA PRO A 350 -8.67 -20.50 7.72
C PRO A 350 -8.24 -19.28 6.89
N THR A 351 -9.10 -18.27 6.80
CA THR A 351 -8.81 -17.00 6.10
C THR A 351 -7.73 -16.21 6.85
N LEU A 352 -7.88 -16.05 8.16
CA LEU A 352 -6.91 -15.41 9.04
C LEU A 352 -5.62 -16.21 9.15
N GLU A 353 -5.69 -17.55 9.12
CA GLU A 353 -4.51 -18.42 9.09
C GLU A 353 -3.67 -18.18 7.82
N MET A 354 -4.31 -17.99 6.66
CA MET A 354 -3.63 -17.60 5.43
C MET A 354 -2.95 -16.24 5.55
N PHE A 355 -3.61 -15.24 6.17
CA PHE A 355 -2.98 -13.95 6.46
C PHE A 355 -1.78 -14.11 7.39
N LEU A 356 -1.93 -14.87 8.46
CA LEU A 356 -0.88 -15.14 9.44
C LEU A 356 0.36 -15.77 8.79
N SER A 357 0.17 -16.82 7.98
CA SER A 357 1.28 -17.47 7.28
C SER A 357 2.01 -16.52 6.33
N ARG A 358 1.26 -15.67 5.60
CA ARG A 358 1.83 -14.63 4.73
C ARG A 358 2.61 -13.58 5.54
N ILE A 359 2.09 -13.20 6.71
CA ILE A 359 2.75 -12.22 7.59
C ILE A 359 4.01 -12.81 8.23
N MET A 360 4.00 -14.08 8.63
CA MET A 360 5.21 -14.77 9.10
C MET A 360 6.26 -14.91 7.99
N ALA A 361 5.87 -15.21 6.76
CA ALA A 361 6.79 -15.17 5.63
C ALA A 361 7.37 -13.76 5.42
N SER A 362 6.54 -12.71 5.51
CA SER A 362 7.02 -11.32 5.48
C SER A 362 7.98 -11.01 6.63
N TRP A 363 7.71 -11.49 7.84
CA TRP A 363 8.57 -11.32 9.00
C TRP A 363 9.95 -11.96 8.76
N THR A 364 9.99 -13.18 8.23
CA THR A 364 11.28 -13.84 7.92
C THR A 364 12.09 -13.07 6.87
N ASN A 365 11.43 -12.42 5.90
CA ASN A 365 12.10 -11.54 4.95
C ASN A 365 12.66 -10.28 5.62
N SER A 366 11.88 -9.61 6.47
CA SER A 366 12.34 -8.44 7.23
C SER A 366 13.50 -8.81 8.17
N ALA A 367 13.46 -10.00 8.79
CA ALA A 367 14.54 -10.49 9.64
C ALA A 367 15.87 -10.66 8.89
N ILE A 368 15.83 -11.19 7.66
CA ILE A 368 17.01 -11.27 6.78
C ILE A 368 17.59 -9.88 6.50
N GLN A 369 16.74 -8.90 6.17
CA GLN A 369 17.18 -7.53 5.87
C GLN A 369 17.86 -6.85 7.07
N VAL A 370 17.37 -7.10 8.28
CA VAL A 370 17.97 -6.54 9.51
C VAL A 370 19.29 -7.24 9.85
N LEU A 371 19.40 -8.55 9.59
CA LEU A 371 20.56 -9.36 9.98
C LEU A 371 21.89 -8.90 9.37
N GLU A 372 21.88 -8.32 8.17
CA GLU A 372 23.08 -7.81 7.48
C GLU A 372 23.82 -6.71 8.28
N SER A 373 23.10 -5.88 9.03
CA SER A 373 23.64 -4.77 9.83
C SER A 373 23.37 -4.93 11.33
N SER A 374 23.03 -6.15 11.77
CA SER A 374 22.49 -6.43 13.11
C SER A 374 23.52 -6.51 14.24
N SER A 375 23.03 -6.36 15.48
CA SER A 375 23.78 -6.63 16.70
C SER A 375 24.01 -8.13 16.94
N PRO A 376 25.07 -8.51 17.69
CA PRO A 376 25.30 -9.91 18.09
C PRO A 376 24.12 -10.53 18.85
N SER A 377 23.43 -9.75 19.70
CA SER A 377 22.26 -10.23 20.44
C SER A 377 21.10 -10.64 19.55
N LEU A 378 20.88 -9.93 18.43
CA LEU A 378 19.87 -10.32 17.47
C LEU A 378 20.31 -11.57 16.70
N ARG A 379 21.59 -11.65 16.32
CA ARG A 379 22.15 -12.86 15.69
C ARG A 379 21.99 -14.09 16.56
N ASP A 380 22.22 -13.98 17.87
CA ASP A 380 22.00 -15.09 18.81
C ASP A 380 20.52 -15.49 18.91
N SER A 381 19.61 -14.52 18.83
CA SER A 381 18.17 -14.75 18.88
C SER A 381 17.60 -15.34 17.58
N LEU A 382 18.29 -15.19 16.45
CA LEU A 382 17.85 -15.64 15.13
C LEU A 382 18.72 -16.78 14.55
N ASN A 383 19.68 -17.30 15.32
CA ASN A 383 20.48 -18.44 14.90
C ASN A 383 19.64 -19.73 14.86
N GLY A 384 20.15 -20.76 14.18
CA GLY A 384 19.49 -22.05 13.99
C GLY A 384 19.08 -22.76 15.29
N ASN A 385 19.78 -22.48 16.39
CA ASN A 385 19.55 -23.10 17.70
C ASN A 385 18.61 -22.27 18.59
N SER A 386 18.09 -21.14 18.09
CA SER A 386 17.24 -20.26 18.87
C SER A 386 15.84 -20.82 19.02
N SER A 387 15.14 -20.41 20.07
CA SER A 387 13.75 -20.79 20.32
C SER A 387 12.81 -20.29 19.21
N ILE A 388 13.10 -19.13 18.62
CA ILE A 388 12.33 -18.54 17.53
C ILE A 388 12.44 -19.42 16.29
N VAL A 389 13.66 -19.82 15.91
CA VAL A 389 13.87 -20.71 14.76
C VAL A 389 13.24 -22.08 15.00
N GLY A 390 13.33 -22.61 16.22
CA GLY A 390 12.63 -23.84 16.60
C GLY A 390 11.11 -23.77 16.40
N ARG A 391 10.47 -22.68 16.85
CA ARG A 391 9.03 -22.46 16.66
C ARG A 391 8.65 -22.25 15.19
N LEU A 392 9.49 -21.59 14.38
CA LEU A 392 9.28 -21.48 12.93
C LEU A 392 9.33 -22.85 12.25
N LEU A 393 10.29 -23.71 12.61
CA LEU A 393 10.38 -25.06 12.07
C LEU A 393 9.14 -25.89 12.45
N GLU A 394 8.71 -25.82 13.70
CA GLU A 394 7.48 -26.48 14.16
C GLU A 394 6.25 -25.99 13.37
N TYR A 395 6.14 -24.68 13.16
CA TYR A 395 5.08 -24.11 12.33
C TYR A 395 5.14 -24.63 10.89
N VAL A 396 6.32 -24.64 10.26
CA VAL A 396 6.52 -25.16 8.90
C VAL A 396 6.12 -26.63 8.82
N TYR A 397 6.55 -27.47 9.75
CA TYR A 397 6.22 -28.90 9.77
C TYR A 397 4.75 -29.17 10.02
N THR A 398 4.06 -28.27 10.71
CA THR A 398 2.61 -28.41 10.92
C THR A 398 1.82 -28.05 9.65
N HIS A 399 2.31 -27.11 8.84
CA HIS A 399 1.53 -26.51 7.73
C HIS A 399 2.07 -26.81 6.32
N TRP A 400 3.19 -27.53 6.18
CA TRP A 400 3.79 -27.86 4.87
C TRP A 400 2.95 -28.77 3.97
N GLU A 401 1.97 -29.47 4.52
CA GLU A 401 1.04 -30.35 3.80
C GLU A 401 -0.40 -29.83 3.83
N HIS A 402 -0.58 -28.55 4.16
CA HIS A 402 -1.89 -27.93 4.23
C HIS A 402 -2.64 -28.04 2.88
N PRO A 403 -3.97 -28.28 2.87
CA PRO A 403 -4.76 -28.42 1.64
C PRO A 403 -4.71 -27.16 0.75
N LEU A 404 -4.58 -25.98 1.34
CA LEU A 404 -4.43 -24.71 0.62
C LEU A 404 -3.00 -24.56 0.09
N ASP A 405 -2.88 -24.48 -1.23
CA ASP A 405 -1.58 -24.35 -1.91
C ASP A 405 -0.83 -23.06 -1.54
N ALA A 406 -1.56 -21.97 -1.32
CA ALA A 406 -0.98 -20.70 -0.89
C ALA A 406 -0.20 -20.85 0.43
N LEU A 407 -0.72 -21.63 1.39
CA LEU A 407 -0.05 -21.89 2.67
C LEU A 407 1.21 -22.72 2.49
N ARG A 408 1.19 -23.72 1.60
CA ARG A 408 2.39 -24.51 1.25
C ARG A 408 3.48 -23.65 0.62
N HIS A 409 3.10 -22.68 -0.21
CA HIS A 409 4.05 -21.75 -0.78
C HIS A 409 4.68 -20.84 0.29
N GLN A 410 3.87 -20.32 1.23
CA GLN A 410 4.39 -19.52 2.34
C GLN A 410 5.33 -20.33 3.25
N THR A 411 5.01 -21.59 3.58
CA THR A 411 5.89 -22.45 4.39
C THR A 411 7.20 -22.76 3.70
N LYS A 412 7.20 -22.95 2.38
CA LYS A 412 8.44 -23.06 1.59
C LYS A 412 9.30 -21.80 1.70
N ILE A 413 8.70 -20.62 1.56
CA ILE A 413 9.41 -19.33 1.70
C ILE A 413 9.98 -19.19 3.12
N MET A 414 9.17 -19.44 4.16
CA MET A 414 9.61 -19.37 5.55
C MET A 414 10.80 -20.29 5.81
N PHE A 415 10.74 -21.54 5.33
CA PHE A 415 11.85 -22.49 5.48
C PHE A 415 13.11 -22.01 4.76
N LYS A 416 13.00 -21.56 3.51
CA LYS A 416 14.14 -21.00 2.76
C LYS A 416 14.77 -19.81 3.49
N ASN A 417 13.94 -18.91 3.97
CA ASN A 417 14.38 -17.71 4.69
C ASN A 417 15.07 -18.06 6.01
N LEU A 418 14.57 -19.07 6.73
CA LEU A 418 15.18 -19.57 7.95
C LEU A 418 16.60 -20.09 7.72
N LEU A 419 16.83 -20.84 6.64
CA LEU A 419 18.19 -21.27 6.28
C LEU A 419 19.10 -20.07 5.98
N GLN A 420 18.57 -19.06 5.30
CA GLN A 420 19.32 -17.83 5.00
C GLN A 420 19.62 -17.01 6.26
N MET A 421 18.65 -16.86 7.18
CA MET A 421 18.85 -16.21 8.46
C MET A 421 19.99 -16.88 9.22
N HIS A 422 19.97 -18.21 9.33
CA HIS A 422 21.04 -18.93 10.01
C HIS A 422 22.41 -18.71 9.36
N ARG A 423 22.50 -18.74 8.01
CA ARG A 423 23.75 -18.43 7.31
C ARG A 423 24.29 -17.05 7.65
N LEU A 424 23.43 -16.02 7.63
CA LEU A 424 23.83 -14.65 7.97
C LEU A 424 24.26 -14.51 9.44
N THR A 425 23.73 -15.34 10.35
CA THR A 425 24.19 -15.36 11.75
C THR A 425 25.55 -16.04 11.93
N VAL A 426 25.89 -17.01 11.07
CA VAL A 426 27.11 -17.83 11.17
C VAL A 426 28.23 -17.32 10.25
N GLU A 427 27.95 -16.46 9.28
CA GLU A 427 28.96 -15.80 8.42
C GLU A 427 30.01 -15.09 9.29
N GLY A 428 31.18 -15.75 9.40
CA GLY A 428 32.30 -15.40 10.27
C GLY A 428 32.85 -16.54 11.14
N ALA A 429 32.08 -17.60 11.41
CA ALA A 429 32.42 -18.65 12.37
C ALA A 429 33.14 -19.89 11.78
N GLY A 430 33.29 -20.00 10.45
CA GLY A 430 34.18 -20.98 9.80
C GLY A 430 33.91 -22.47 10.05
N LEU A 431 32.76 -22.84 10.64
CA LEU A 431 32.44 -24.22 10.98
C LEU A 431 31.84 -24.93 9.77
N VAL A 432 32.65 -25.77 9.12
CA VAL A 432 32.19 -26.74 8.12
C VAL A 432 32.50 -28.15 8.66
N PRO A 433 31.50 -29.04 8.82
CA PRO A 433 30.06 -28.81 8.59
C PRO A 433 29.38 -28.10 9.77
N ASP A 434 28.43 -27.23 9.46
CA ASP A 434 27.63 -26.55 10.47
C ASP A 434 26.70 -27.56 11.20
N PRO A 435 26.75 -27.65 12.54
CA PRO A 435 25.96 -28.62 13.31
C PRO A 435 24.44 -28.50 13.13
N PHE A 436 23.92 -27.31 12.90
CA PHE A 436 22.49 -27.10 12.68
C PHE A 436 22.05 -27.69 11.33
N PHE A 437 22.81 -27.45 10.26
CA PHE A 437 22.49 -28.05 8.95
C PHE A 437 22.58 -29.56 8.96
N VAL A 438 23.56 -30.13 9.67
CA VAL A 438 23.67 -31.60 9.83
C VAL A 438 22.44 -32.15 10.54
N LYS A 439 22.09 -31.61 11.71
CA LYS A 439 20.95 -32.06 12.50
C LYS A 439 19.62 -31.91 11.75
N LEU A 440 19.44 -30.81 11.03
CA LEU A 440 18.24 -30.55 10.24
C LEU A 440 18.11 -31.54 9.07
N THR A 441 19.21 -31.82 8.37
CA THR A 441 19.25 -32.79 7.26
C THR A 441 18.95 -34.20 7.77
N GLU A 442 19.60 -34.64 8.85
CA GLU A 442 19.33 -35.94 9.47
C GLU A 442 17.86 -36.07 9.91
N SER A 443 17.31 -35.02 10.53
CA SER A 443 15.91 -35.02 10.97
C SER A 443 14.94 -35.19 9.80
N LEU A 444 15.20 -34.53 8.66
CA LEU A 444 14.35 -34.62 7.47
C LEU A 444 14.49 -35.95 6.74
N LEU A 445 15.69 -36.53 6.69
CA LEU A 445 15.94 -37.83 6.07
C LEU A 445 15.32 -38.98 6.86
N ARG A 446 15.27 -38.88 8.20
CA ARG A 446 14.62 -39.87 9.07
C ARG A 446 13.09 -39.91 8.94
N LEU A 447 12.47 -38.88 8.35
CA LEU A 447 11.03 -38.86 8.14
C LEU A 447 10.60 -39.92 7.11
N GLU A 448 9.41 -40.47 7.31
CA GLU A 448 8.86 -41.47 6.41
C GLU A 448 8.72 -40.97 4.97
N TRP A 449 8.77 -41.88 4.01
CA TRP A 449 8.86 -41.56 2.58
C TRP A 449 7.58 -40.95 2.01
N HIS A 450 6.45 -41.21 2.66
CA HIS A 450 5.13 -40.76 2.23
C HIS A 450 4.86 -39.27 2.56
N ILE A 451 5.65 -38.66 3.46
CA ILE A 451 5.54 -37.25 3.82
C ILE A 451 6.08 -36.43 2.66
N LYS A 452 5.20 -35.84 1.86
CA LYS A 452 5.55 -35.05 0.67
C LYS A 452 6.23 -33.74 1.05
N GLY A 453 5.84 -33.15 2.19
CA GLY A 453 6.40 -31.89 2.70
C GLY A 453 7.91 -31.94 2.91
N LYS A 454 8.46 -33.10 3.27
CA LYS A 454 9.91 -33.25 3.54
C LYS A 454 10.76 -32.98 2.30
N TYR A 455 10.30 -33.36 1.11
CA TYR A 455 11.06 -33.16 -0.13
C TYR A 455 11.15 -31.70 -0.53
N MET A 456 10.14 -30.89 -0.15
CA MET A 456 10.21 -29.44 -0.31
C MET A 456 11.33 -28.85 0.56
N CYS A 457 11.40 -29.22 1.84
CA CYS A 457 12.44 -28.75 2.76
C CYS A 457 13.83 -29.26 2.35
N LEU A 458 13.95 -30.53 1.94
CA LEU A 458 15.20 -31.08 1.40
C LEU A 458 15.63 -30.33 0.13
N GLY A 459 14.71 -30.01 -0.77
CA GLY A 459 15.00 -29.18 -1.94
C GLY A 459 15.56 -27.81 -1.57
N CYS A 460 14.97 -27.13 -0.57
CA CYS A 460 15.49 -25.87 -0.05
C CYS A 460 16.88 -26.01 0.60
N LEU A 461 17.15 -27.12 1.29
CA LEU A 461 18.48 -27.41 1.83
C LEU A 461 19.49 -27.61 0.71
N VAL A 462 19.16 -28.38 -0.32
CA VAL A 462 20.01 -28.57 -1.50
C VAL A 462 20.35 -27.23 -2.15
N GLU A 463 19.36 -26.34 -2.32
CA GLU A 463 19.58 -24.99 -2.84
C GLU A 463 20.53 -24.15 -1.95
N CYS A 464 20.55 -24.40 -0.64
CA CYS A 464 21.25 -23.58 0.34
C CYS A 464 22.69 -24.05 0.64
N ILE A 465 22.90 -25.35 0.85
CA ILE A 465 24.21 -25.95 1.22
C ILE A 465 24.83 -26.77 0.08
N GLY A 466 24.09 -27.04 -0.99
CA GLY A 466 24.54 -27.86 -2.12
C GLY A 466 24.35 -29.36 -1.91
N ILE A 467 24.31 -30.10 -3.02
CA ILE A 467 24.06 -31.55 -3.06
C ILE A 467 25.18 -32.33 -2.35
N GLU A 468 26.43 -31.88 -2.48
CA GLU A 468 27.62 -32.57 -1.96
C GLU A 468 27.57 -32.73 -0.43
N HIS A 469 27.13 -31.70 0.29
CA HIS A 469 27.03 -31.74 1.75
C HIS A 469 25.94 -32.69 2.24
N ILE A 470 24.83 -32.81 1.50
CA ILE A 470 23.73 -33.72 1.86
C ILE A 470 24.13 -35.18 1.60
N LEU A 471 24.80 -35.45 0.47
CA LEU A 471 25.34 -36.78 0.16
C LEU A 471 26.47 -37.19 1.11
N ALA A 472 27.22 -36.23 1.68
CA ALA A 472 28.21 -36.51 2.70
C ALA A 472 27.58 -37.03 4.01
N ILE A 473 26.37 -36.55 4.34
CA ILE A 473 25.61 -36.97 5.53
C ILE A 473 24.96 -38.35 5.31
N ASP A 474 24.36 -38.59 4.13
CA ASP A 474 23.81 -39.90 3.78
C ASP A 474 24.20 -40.31 2.36
N LYS A 475 25.25 -41.15 2.28
CA LYS A 475 25.78 -41.70 1.03
C LYS A 475 24.88 -42.76 0.39
N THR A 476 23.85 -43.22 1.10
CA THR A 476 22.98 -44.31 0.65
C THR A 476 21.76 -43.85 -0.15
N ILE A 477 21.51 -42.53 -0.20
CA ILE A 477 20.39 -41.94 -0.95
C ILE A 477 20.41 -42.34 -2.44
N PRO A 478 21.53 -42.24 -3.19
CA PRO A 478 21.54 -42.64 -4.59
C PRO A 478 21.25 -44.13 -4.80
N SER A 479 21.79 -45.02 -3.94
CA SER A 479 21.50 -46.45 -4.00
C SER A 479 20.04 -46.77 -3.70
N GLN A 480 19.43 -46.10 -2.70
CA GLN A 480 18.01 -46.29 -2.37
C GLN A 480 17.09 -45.81 -3.51
N ILE A 481 17.43 -44.71 -4.17
CA ILE A 481 16.67 -44.23 -5.34
C ILE A 481 16.80 -45.21 -6.50
N LEU A 482 18.02 -45.70 -6.77
CA LEU A 482 18.26 -46.71 -7.82
C LEU A 482 17.48 -48.00 -7.57
N GLU A 483 17.45 -48.49 -6.32
CA GLU A 483 16.66 -49.68 -5.93
C GLU A 483 15.15 -49.50 -6.15
N VAL A 484 14.64 -48.27 -6.03
CA VAL A 484 13.21 -47.96 -6.27
C VAL A 484 12.91 -47.72 -7.75
N MET A 485 13.91 -47.26 -8.52
CA MET A 485 13.76 -46.98 -9.95
C MET A 485 13.91 -48.22 -10.84
N GLY A 486 14.57 -49.29 -10.36
CA GLY A 486 14.76 -50.55 -11.09
C GLY A 486 15.99 -50.55 -11.99
#